data_AF-A0A4Y8C0E1-F1
#
_entry.id   AF-A0A4Y8C0E1-F1
#
_cell.length_a   1.000
_cell.length_b   1.000
_cell.length_c   1.000
_cell.angle_alpha   90.00
_cell.angle_beta   90.00
_cell.angle_gamma   90.00
#
_symmetry.space_group_name_H-M   'P 1'
#
loop_
_entity.id
_entity.type
_entity.pdbx_description
1 polymer ?
#
loop_
_entity_poly.entity_id
_entity_poly.type
_entity_poly.pdbx_seq_one_letter_code
_entity_poly.pdbx_strand_id
1 'polypeptide(L)' 'FLAIKIHYINEMANFCEKAGADILEVARGMGLDTRIGNRFLNPGPGYGGSCFPKDTLAMAFMGKQNDIDLTLINAA' A
#
# COMPACT_ATOMS: atom_id res chain seq x y z
N PHE A 1 -7.42 3.53 -0.34
CA PHE A 1 -6.29 4.25 -0.98
C PHE A 1 -5.07 4.36 -0.06
N LEU A 2 -5.16 4.96 1.13
CA LEU A 2 -3.97 5.12 2.01
C LEU A 2 -3.33 3.79 2.43
N ALA A 3 -4.16 2.79 2.81
CA ALA A 3 -3.69 1.43 3.09
C ALA A 3 -2.96 0.81 1.88
N ILE A 4 -3.46 1.04 0.66
CA ILE A 4 -2.82 0.60 -0.58
C ILE A 4 -1.45 1.24 -0.77
N LYS A 5 -1.29 2.54 -0.49
CA LYS A 5 0.03 3.19 -0.58
C LYS A 5 1.05 2.56 0.37
N ILE A 6 0.63 2.24 1.61
CA ILE A 6 1.49 1.56 2.59
C ILE A 6 1.82 0.14 2.11
N HIS A 7 0.82 -0.61 1.67
CA HIS A 7 1.02 -1.97 1.18
C HIS A 7 2.00 -1.99 0.00
N TYR A 8 1.78 -1.11 -0.99
CA TYR A 8 2.65 -0.95 -2.14
C TYR A 8 4.11 -0.67 -1.75
N ILE A 9 4.36 0.29 -0.85
CA ILE A 9 5.75 0.62 -0.51
C ILE A 9 6.44 -0.50 0.29
N ASN A 10 5.69 -1.29 1.05
CA ASN A 10 6.22 -2.47 1.73
C ASN A 10 6.55 -3.60 0.73
N GLU A 11 5.71 -3.82 -0.28
CA GLU A 11 6.00 -4.78 -1.34
C GLU A 11 7.25 -4.35 -2.13
N MET A 12 7.36 -3.06 -2.45
CA MET A 12 8.56 -2.49 -3.08
C MET A 12 9.80 -2.64 -2.18
N ALA A 13 9.67 -2.54 -0.86
CA ALA A 13 10.79 -2.79 0.06
C ALA A 13 11.33 -4.21 -0.08
N ASN A 14 10.45 -5.21 -0.06
CA ASN A 14 10.83 -6.62 -0.26
C ASN A 14 11.48 -6.85 -1.63
N PHE A 15 11.02 -6.15 -2.67
CA PHE A 15 11.63 -6.20 -3.99
C PHE A 15 13.02 -5.56 -3.99
N CYS A 16 13.16 -4.37 -3.41
CA CYS A 16 14.42 -3.64 -3.30
C CYS A 16 15.50 -4.45 -2.55
N GLU A 17 15.13 -5.17 -1.49
CA GLU A 17 16.04 -6.10 -0.79
C GLU A 17 16.65 -7.16 -1.73
N LYS A 18 15.83 -7.74 -2.61
CA LYS A 18 16.30 -8.75 -3.57
C LYS A 18 17.04 -8.14 -4.76
N ALA A 19 16.68 -6.93 -5.16
CA ALA A 19 17.26 -6.23 -6.29
C ALA A 19 18.56 -5.47 -5.94
N GLY A 20 18.92 -5.38 -4.65
CA GLY A 20 20.08 -4.61 -4.20
C GLY A 20 19.88 -3.08 -4.30
N ALA A 21 18.64 -2.62 -4.18
CA ALA A 21 18.27 -1.20 -4.24
C ALA A 21 17.87 -0.67 -2.85
N ASP A 22 17.97 0.65 -2.64
CA ASP A 22 17.51 1.31 -1.43
C ASP A 22 16.05 1.79 -1.58
N ILE A 23 15.15 1.20 -0.81
CA ILE A 23 13.73 1.58 -0.81
C ILE A 23 13.51 3.03 -0.36
N LEU A 24 14.36 3.59 0.50
CA LEU A 24 14.23 4.98 0.95
C LEU A 24 14.54 5.95 -0.20
N GLU A 25 15.49 5.61 -1.08
CA GLU A 25 15.76 6.40 -2.28
C GLU A 25 14.60 6.30 -3.28
N VAL A 26 14.05 5.10 -3.48
CA VAL A 26 12.88 4.89 -4.35
C VAL A 26 11.67 5.67 -3.83
N ALA A 27 11.35 5.55 -2.54
CA ALA A 27 10.25 6.27 -1.89
C ALA A 27 10.40 7.78 -2.03
N ARG A 28 11.63 8.29 -1.81
CA ARG A 28 11.96 9.70 -1.99
C ARG A 28 11.76 10.13 -3.45
N GLY A 29 12.29 9.38 -4.40
CA GLY A 29 12.16 9.64 -5.83
C GLY A 29 10.70 9.71 -6.28
N MET A 30 9.88 8.73 -5.87
CA MET A 30 8.44 8.73 -6.12
C MET A 30 7.73 9.92 -5.45
N GLY A 31 8.11 10.26 -4.22
CA GLY A 31 7.51 11.33 -3.44
C GLY A 31 7.78 12.75 -3.97
N LEU A 32 8.78 12.93 -4.85
CA LEU A 32 9.03 14.20 -5.53
C LEU A 32 7.99 14.51 -6.61
N ASP A 33 7.31 13.49 -7.14
CA ASP A 33 6.18 13.69 -8.04
C ASP A 33 4.95 14.15 -7.25
N THR A 34 4.48 15.36 -7.52
CA THR A 34 3.36 15.99 -6.82
C THR A 34 2.04 15.23 -6.99
N ARG A 35 1.91 14.39 -8.02
CA ARG A 35 0.74 13.55 -8.24
C ARG A 35 0.69 12.37 -7.26
N ILE A 36 1.85 11.93 -6.76
CA ILE A 36 1.99 10.83 -5.81
C ILE A 36 2.06 11.38 -4.37
N GLY A 37 2.95 12.34 -4.15
CA GLY A 37 3.26 12.94 -2.85
C GLY A 37 3.97 12.00 -1.88
N ASN A 38 4.71 12.57 -0.94
CA ASN A 38 5.57 11.86 0.02
C ASN A 38 4.83 11.15 1.18
N ARG A 39 3.56 11.49 1.44
CA ARG A 39 2.81 10.90 2.57
C ARG A 39 2.42 9.46 2.28
N PHE A 40 2.46 8.62 3.32
CA PHE A 40 2.13 7.18 3.25
C PHE A 40 3.05 6.39 2.31
N LEU A 41 4.32 6.81 2.16
CA LEU A 41 5.38 6.11 1.42
C LEU A 41 6.56 5.71 2.32
N ASN A 42 6.32 5.47 3.61
CA ASN A 42 7.36 4.98 4.52
C ASN A 42 7.21 3.46 4.64
N PRO A 43 8.21 2.66 4.22
CA PRO A 43 8.17 1.22 4.37
C PRO A 43 8.28 0.81 5.85
N GLY A 44 7.69 -0.34 6.20
CA GLY A 44 7.66 -0.86 7.56
C GLY A 44 6.99 -2.24 7.65
N PRO A 45 6.67 -2.72 8.87
CA PRO A 45 6.14 -4.07 9.07
C PRO A 45 4.69 -4.27 8.58
N GLY A 46 4.01 -3.20 8.16
CA GLY A 46 2.61 -3.22 7.76
C GLY A 46 1.83 -2.01 8.28
N TYR A 47 0.55 -1.94 7.96
CA TYR A 47 -0.37 -1.00 8.58
C TYR A 47 -1.20 -1.70 9.67
N GLY A 48 -1.63 -0.93 10.67
CA GLY A 48 -2.44 -1.43 11.78
C GLY A 48 -3.46 -0.41 12.27
N GLY A 49 -3.83 -0.50 13.55
CA GLY A 49 -4.89 0.32 14.14
C GLY A 49 -6.29 -0.19 13.79
N SER A 50 -7.32 0.46 14.33
CA SER A 50 -8.70 0.01 14.15
C SER A 50 -9.29 0.34 12.77
N CYS A 51 -8.81 1.41 12.11
CA CYS A 51 -9.46 1.93 10.91
C CYS A 51 -9.07 1.18 9.64
N PHE A 52 -7.77 1.10 9.29
CA PHE A 52 -7.37 0.54 8.00
C PHE A 52 -7.74 -0.94 7.81
N PRO A 53 -7.48 -1.85 8.77
CA PRO A 53 -7.91 -3.25 8.64
C PRO A 53 -9.43 -3.38 8.56
N LYS A 54 -10.18 -2.63 9.39
CA LYS A 54 -11.65 -2.67 9.37
C LYS A 54 -12.21 -2.21 8.02
N ASP A 55 -11.74 -1.08 7.52
CA ASP A 55 -12.32 -0.44 6.34
C ASP A 55 -11.94 -1.18 5.05
N THR A 56 -10.74 -1.74 4.96
CA THR A 56 -10.32 -2.58 3.81
C THR A 56 -11.09 -3.89 3.76
N LEU A 57 -11.24 -4.58 4.89
CA LEU A 57 -12.04 -5.81 4.99
C LEU A 57 -13.51 -5.55 4.66
N ALA A 58 -14.09 -4.46 5.17
CA ALA A 58 -15.46 -4.07 4.86
C ALA A 58 -15.62 -3.78 3.36
N MET A 59 -14.67 -3.08 2.74
CA MET A 59 -14.71 -2.79 1.30
C MET A 59 -14.61 -4.07 0.45
N ALA A 60 -13.70 -4.98 0.80
CA ALA A 60 -13.58 -6.29 0.15
C ALA A 60 -14.89 -7.09 0.24
N PHE A 61 -15.54 -7.09 1.41
CA PHE A 61 -16.83 -7.75 1.61
C PHE A 61 -17.94 -7.12 0.76
N MET A 62 -18.04 -5.78 0.74
CA MET A 62 -19.01 -5.06 -0.08
C MET A 62 -18.80 -5.31 -1.58
N GLY A 63 -17.55 -5.41 -2.04
CA GLY A 63 -17.23 -5.80 -3.41
C GLY A 63 -17.82 -7.16 -3.76
N LYS A 64 -17.58 -8.17 -2.93
CA LYS A 64 -18.15 -9.52 -3.10
C LYS A 64 -19.68 -9.52 -3.11
N GLN A 65 -20.34 -8.71 -2.28
CA GLN A 65 -21.81 -8.59 -2.27
C GLN A 65 -22.39 -8.01 -3.56
N ASN A 66 -21.59 -7.29 -4.34
CA ASN A 66 -21.97 -6.70 -5.62
C ASN A 66 -21.35 -7.45 -6.81
N ASP A 67 -20.86 -8.67 -6.60
CA ASP A 67 -20.20 -9.50 -7.63
C ASP A 67 -18.98 -8.82 -8.29
N ILE A 68 -18.28 -7.96 -7.54
CA ILE A 68 -17.07 -7.26 -7.99
C ILE A 68 -15.86 -7.73 -7.17
N ASP A 69 -14.86 -8.26 -7.86
CA ASP A 69 -13.57 -8.56 -7.24
C ASP A 69 -12.69 -7.31 -7.17
N LEU A 70 -12.59 -6.71 -5.99
CA LEU A 70 -11.71 -5.58 -5.71
C LEU A 70 -10.28 -6.05 -5.46
N THR A 71 -9.62 -6.56 -6.51
CA THR A 71 -8.29 -7.19 -6.43
C THR A 71 -7.24 -6.36 -5.69
N LEU A 72 -7.21 -5.04 -5.90
CA LEU A 72 -6.29 -4.14 -5.20
C LEU A 72 -6.57 -4.05 -3.69
N ILE A 73 -7.83 -4.09 -3.27
CA ILE A 73 -8.20 -4.09 -1.85
C ILE A 73 -7.92 -5.47 -1.23
N ASN A 74 -8.17 -6.53 -1.97
CA ASN A 74 -7.97 -7.91 -1.52
C ASN A 74 -6.48 -8.28 -1.36
N ALA A 75 -5.61 -7.66 -2.16
CA ALA A 75 -4.17 -7.84 -2.04
C ALA A 75 -3.57 -7.11 -0.82
N ALA A 76 -4.23 -6.05 -0.34
CA ALA A 76 -3.66 -5.10 0.61
C ALA A 76 -3.90 -5.45 2.07
#